data_AF-A0A7S0FX79-F1
#
_entry.id   AF-A0A7S0FX79-F1
#
_cell.length_a   1.000
_cell.length_b   1.000
_cell.length_c   1.000
_cell.angle_alpha   90.00
_cell.angle_beta   90.00
_cell.angle_gamma   90.00
#
_symmetry.space_group_name_H-M   'P 1'
#
loop_
_entity.id
_entity.type
_entity.pdbx_description
1 polymer ?
#
loop_
_entity_poly.entity_id
_entity_poly.type
_entity_poly.pdbx_seq_one_letter_code
_entity_poly.pdbx_strand_id
1 'polypeptide(L)'
;VFTGCYFFEFCYRAYKSYPASLSSIWSYINFISIVSSLTSITLWYLYQPELENFVKKPDFEKPARITRCFNFLRWYHRTGAFASLTICLRILRYLGDMNSRVKLLIRTLGMGMKNIGIYTAYIFVVFCGFVSFAFTQFSSTSLFFVTPLEAFLSCFGMFLGDLTAMRDIQGFE
;
A
#
# COMPACT_ATOMS: atom_id res chain seq x y z
N VAL A 1 -0.89 -3.47 -25.11
CA VAL A 1 -1.36 -4.73 -25.72
C VAL A 1 -1.36 -5.89 -24.72
N PHE A 2 -0.23 -6.23 -24.10
CA PHE A 2 -0.15 -7.33 -23.10
C PHE A 2 -1.10 -7.18 -21.90
N THR A 3 -1.25 -5.98 -21.32
CA THR A 3 -2.17 -5.71 -20.20
C THR A 3 -3.66 -5.93 -20.56
N GLY A 4 -4.04 -5.63 -21.80
CA GLY A 4 -5.41 -5.84 -22.30
C GLY A 4 -5.75 -7.34 -22.44
N CYS A 5 -4.80 -8.14 -22.91
CA CYS A 5 -4.96 -9.60 -22.98
C CYS A 5 -5.12 -10.23 -21.59
N TYR A 6 -4.39 -9.74 -20.57
CA TYR A 6 -4.56 -10.20 -19.19
C TYR A 6 -5.90 -9.79 -18.57
N PHE A 7 -6.41 -8.60 -18.90
CA PHE A 7 -7.75 -8.17 -18.48
C PHE A 7 -8.82 -9.11 -19.08
N PHE A 8 -8.69 -9.46 -20.35
CA PHE A 8 -9.62 -10.36 -21.03
C PHE A 8 -9.57 -11.79 -20.48
N GLU A 9 -8.38 -12.33 -20.20
CA GLU A 9 -8.21 -13.62 -19.50
C GLU A 9 -8.82 -13.61 -18.10
N PHE A 10 -8.69 -12.50 -17.37
CA PHE A 10 -9.26 -12.35 -16.03
C PHE A 10 -10.79 -12.30 -16.08
N CYS A 11 -11.36 -11.49 -16.98
CA CYS A 11 -12.80 -11.45 -17.22
C CYS A 11 -13.35 -12.82 -17.66
N TYR A 12 -12.63 -13.54 -18.52
CA TYR A 12 -13.01 -14.88 -18.96
C TYR A 12 -13.02 -15.92 -17.82
N ARG A 13 -11.99 -15.92 -16.95
CA ARG A 13 -11.95 -16.80 -15.76
C ARG A 13 -12.95 -16.39 -14.69
N ALA A 14 -13.18 -15.09 -14.51
CA ALA A 14 -14.19 -14.57 -13.60
C ALA A 14 -15.60 -14.99 -14.06
N TYR A 15 -15.90 -14.87 -15.35
CA TYR A 15 -17.16 -15.30 -15.95
C TYR A 15 -17.39 -16.81 -15.88
N LYS A 16 -16.34 -17.62 -16.10
CA LYS A 16 -16.45 -19.09 -16.15
C LYS A 16 -16.43 -19.80 -14.78
N SER A 17 -15.90 -19.20 -13.72
CA SER A 17 -15.78 -19.83 -12.38
C SER A 17 -16.18 -18.90 -11.25
N TYR A 18 -17.37 -18.30 -11.37
CA TYR A 18 -17.89 -17.25 -10.50
C TYR A 18 -17.87 -17.58 -8.99
N PRO A 19 -18.31 -18.76 -8.49
CA PRO A 19 -18.34 -19.01 -7.04
C PRO A 19 -17.01 -19.52 -6.46
N ALA A 20 -16.14 -20.17 -7.25
CA ALA A 20 -14.87 -20.73 -6.77
C ALA A 20 -13.67 -19.78 -6.94
N SER A 21 -13.74 -18.85 -7.89
CA SER A 21 -12.67 -17.87 -8.13
C SER A 21 -12.65 -16.75 -7.07
N LEU A 22 -13.81 -16.39 -6.52
CA LEU A 22 -13.93 -15.28 -5.54
C LEU A 22 -13.54 -15.65 -4.10
N SER A 23 -13.37 -16.93 -3.77
CA SER A 23 -12.94 -17.35 -2.43
C SER A 23 -11.42 -17.44 -2.27
N SER A 24 -10.67 -17.43 -3.37
CA SER A 24 -9.21 -17.56 -3.35
C SER A 24 -8.55 -16.18 -3.24
N ILE A 25 -7.77 -15.96 -2.18
CA ILE A 25 -6.89 -14.78 -1.99
C ILE A 25 -6.07 -14.46 -3.25
N TRP A 26 -5.68 -15.48 -4.00
CA TRP A 26 -4.92 -15.34 -5.22
C TRP A 26 -5.68 -14.67 -6.38
N SER A 27 -7.00 -14.77 -6.39
CA SER A 27 -7.85 -14.08 -7.37
C SER A 27 -7.90 -12.58 -7.06
N TYR A 28 -8.00 -12.21 -5.78
CA TYR A 28 -7.92 -10.82 -5.34
C TYR A 28 -6.57 -10.19 -5.66
N ILE A 29 -5.45 -10.89 -5.41
CA ILE A 29 -4.10 -10.40 -5.75
C ILE A 29 -3.99 -10.14 -7.26
N ASN A 30 -4.51 -11.06 -8.10
CA ASN A 30 -4.51 -10.87 -9.55
C ASN A 30 -5.36 -9.67 -9.98
N PHE A 31 -6.54 -9.50 -9.39
CA PHE A 31 -7.41 -8.36 -9.65
C PHE A 31 -6.72 -7.03 -9.31
N ILE A 32 -6.14 -6.95 -8.10
CA ILE A 32 -5.40 -5.77 -7.63
C ILE A 32 -4.22 -5.46 -8.56
N SER A 33 -3.50 -6.48 -9.04
CA SER A 33 -2.40 -6.30 -9.98
C SER A 33 -2.86 -5.72 -11.33
N ILE A 34 -3.99 -6.20 -11.84
CA ILE A 34 -4.59 -5.69 -13.09
C ILE A 34 -5.04 -4.24 -12.93
N VAL A 35 -5.74 -3.92 -11.83
CA VAL A 35 -6.19 -2.56 -11.52
C VAL A 35 -4.98 -1.63 -11.36
N SER A 36 -3.96 -2.03 -10.60
CA SER A 36 -2.73 -1.26 -10.40
C SER A 36 -1.96 -0.99 -11.71
N SER A 37 -1.93 -1.99 -12.61
CA SER A 37 -1.30 -1.84 -13.91
C SER A 37 -2.09 -0.90 -14.83
N LEU A 38 -3.42 -0.99 -14.80
CA LEU A 38 -4.30 -0.09 -15.56
C LEU A 38 -4.19 1.35 -15.07
N THR A 39 -4.17 1.58 -13.75
CA THR A 39 -4.04 2.91 -13.16
C THR A 39 -2.69 3.54 -13.44
N SER A 40 -1.61 2.75 -13.42
CA SER A 40 -0.27 3.23 -13.79
C SER A 40 -0.21 3.68 -15.25
N ILE A 41 -0.81 2.92 -16.18
CA ILE A 41 -0.85 3.27 -17.60
C ILE A 41 -1.71 4.52 -17.85
N THR A 42 -2.88 4.64 -17.21
CA THR A 42 -3.72 5.84 -17.35
C THR A 42 -3.04 7.07 -16.76
N LEU A 43 -2.38 6.97 -15.60
CA LEU A 43 -1.60 8.05 -15.03
C LEU A 43 -0.45 8.48 -15.94
N TRP A 44 0.26 7.53 -16.56
CA TRP A 44 1.29 7.84 -17.56
C TRP A 44 0.72 8.58 -18.76
N TYR A 45 -0.40 8.10 -19.31
CA TYR A 45 -1.03 8.70 -20.49
C TYR A 45 -1.51 10.14 -20.22
N LEU A 46 -2.03 10.40 -19.02
CA LEU A 46 -2.43 11.75 -18.60
C LEU A 46 -1.23 12.66 -18.32
N TYR A 47 -0.13 12.10 -17.83
CA TYR A 47 1.09 12.86 -17.50
C TYR A 47 1.92 13.23 -18.73
N GLN A 48 2.00 12.35 -19.73
CA GLN A 48 2.82 12.55 -20.94
C GLN A 48 2.60 13.91 -21.64
N PRO A 49 1.38 14.37 -21.94
CA PRO A 49 1.17 15.67 -22.56
C PRO A 49 1.53 16.84 -21.64
N GLU A 50 1.33 16.73 -20.32
CA GLU A 50 1.74 17.79 -19.38
C GLU A 50 3.27 17.92 -19.31
N LEU A 51 3.99 16.79 -19.30
CA LEU A 51 5.44 16.78 -19.31
C LEU A 51 6.00 17.37 -20.60
N GLU A 52 5.46 16.96 -21.76
CA GLU A 52 5.91 17.46 -23.06
C GLU A 52 5.69 18.98 -23.19
N ASN A 53 4.55 19.48 -22.70
CA ASN A 53 4.27 20.91 -22.66
C ASN A 53 5.20 21.66 -21.69
N PHE A 54 5.58 21.05 -20.58
CA PHE A 54 6.53 21.64 -19.61
C PHE A 54 7.95 21.71 -20.18
N VAL A 55 8.41 20.66 -20.88
CA VAL A 55 9.74 20.62 -21.51
C VAL A 55 9.83 21.64 -22.66
N LYS A 56 8.78 21.77 -23.49
CA LYS A 56 8.77 22.70 -24.63
C LYS A 56 8.69 24.17 -24.22
N LYS A 57 8.02 24.47 -23.10
CA LYS A 57 7.91 25.83 -22.55
C LYS A 57 8.11 25.75 -21.04
N PRO A 58 9.36 25.85 -20.56
CA PRO A 58 9.64 25.85 -19.14
C PRO A 58 9.15 27.17 -18.51
N ASP A 59 7.87 27.17 -18.12
CA ASP A 59 7.21 28.31 -17.46
C ASP A 59 7.51 28.21 -15.95
N PHE A 60 8.72 28.63 -15.56
CA PHE A 60 9.13 28.64 -14.14
C PHE A 60 8.43 29.74 -13.31
N GLU A 61 7.84 30.73 -13.97
CA GLU A 61 7.16 31.85 -13.32
C GLU A 61 5.83 31.47 -12.63
N LYS A 62 5.24 30.31 -12.99
CA LYS A 62 3.95 29.87 -12.44
C LYS A 62 4.13 28.70 -11.47
N PRO A 63 4.31 28.95 -10.15
CA PRO A 63 4.53 27.89 -9.16
C PRO A 63 3.40 26.84 -9.15
N ALA A 64 2.16 27.25 -9.46
CA ALA A 64 1.01 26.35 -9.51
C ALA A 64 1.08 25.27 -10.61
N ARG A 65 1.87 25.45 -11.68
CA ARG A 65 2.09 24.42 -12.70
C ARG A 65 3.15 23.41 -12.27
N ILE A 66 4.24 23.90 -11.68
CA ILE A 66 5.33 23.08 -11.14
C ILE A 66 4.79 22.14 -10.06
N THR A 67 4.02 22.65 -9.09
CA THR A 67 3.44 21.84 -8.01
C THR A 67 2.51 20.75 -8.53
N ARG A 68 1.72 21.03 -9.58
CA ARG A 68 0.86 20.02 -10.21
C ARG A 68 1.67 18.92 -10.88
N CYS A 69 2.68 19.27 -11.67
CA CYS A 69 3.57 18.30 -12.32
C CYS A 69 4.28 17.39 -11.29
N PHE A 70 4.82 17.97 -10.21
CA PHE A 70 5.43 17.20 -9.12
C PHE A 70 4.44 16.28 -8.40
N ASN A 71 3.21 16.74 -8.15
CA ASN A 71 2.19 15.91 -7.54
C ASN A 71 1.81 14.72 -8.43
N PHE A 72 1.64 14.94 -9.74
CA PHE A 72 1.38 13.85 -10.70
C PHE A 72 2.55 12.86 -10.76
N LEU A 73 3.79 13.35 -10.78
CA LEU A 73 4.98 12.48 -10.75
C LEU A 73 5.03 11.64 -9.46
N ARG A 74 4.71 12.24 -8.30
CA ARG A 74 4.67 11.53 -7.02
C ARG A 74 3.60 10.42 -7.02
N TRP A 75 2.42 10.70 -7.57
CA TRP A 75 1.36 9.71 -7.71
C TRP A 75 1.72 8.59 -8.69
N TYR A 76 2.32 8.94 -9.83
CA TYR A 76 2.82 7.97 -10.81
C TYR A 76 3.88 7.05 -10.19
N HIS A 77 4.86 7.60 -9.46
CA HIS A 77 5.89 6.79 -8.81
C HIS A 77 5.32 5.85 -7.74
N ARG A 78 4.35 6.31 -6.93
CA ARG A 78 3.69 5.49 -5.91
C ARG A 78 2.89 4.34 -6.53
N THR A 79 2.13 4.63 -7.58
CA THR A 79 1.32 3.61 -8.28
C THR A 79 2.19 2.63 -9.05
N GLY A 80 3.30 3.09 -9.65
CA GLY A 80 4.31 2.22 -10.28
C GLY A 80 4.97 1.27 -9.28
N ALA A 81 5.36 1.76 -8.10
CA ALA A 81 5.91 0.91 -7.03
C ALA A 81 4.88 -0.12 -6.52
N PHE A 82 3.61 0.27 -6.43
CA PHE A 82 2.55 -0.66 -6.06
C PHE A 82 2.32 -1.72 -7.15
N ALA A 83 2.35 -1.33 -8.43
CA ALA A 83 2.26 -2.25 -9.56
C ALA A 83 3.40 -3.28 -9.52
N SER A 84 4.65 -2.86 -9.33
CA SER A 84 5.80 -3.78 -9.25
C SER A 84 5.69 -4.75 -8.06
N LEU A 85 5.23 -4.27 -6.89
CA LEU A 85 4.96 -5.12 -5.73
C LEU A 85 3.90 -6.19 -6.04
N THR A 86 2.80 -5.81 -6.68
CA THR A 86 1.73 -6.76 -7.04
C THR A 86 2.19 -7.80 -8.06
N ILE A 87 3.08 -7.42 -9.00
CA ILE A 87 3.70 -8.36 -9.95
C ILE A 87 4.63 -9.33 -9.21
N CYS A 88 5.41 -8.85 -8.24
CA CYS A 88 6.25 -9.70 -7.41
C CYS A 88 5.44 -10.76 -6.65
N LEU A 89 4.30 -10.36 -6.05
CA LEU A 89 3.37 -11.30 -5.40
C LEU A 89 2.81 -12.34 -6.37
N ARG A 90 2.59 -11.96 -7.63
CA ARG A 90 2.13 -12.89 -8.68
C ARG A 90 3.23 -13.89 -9.06
N ILE A 91 4.49 -13.47 -9.11
CA ILE A 91 5.63 -14.37 -9.34
C ILE A 91 5.75 -15.38 -8.18
N LEU A 92 5.54 -14.95 -6.94
CA LEU A 92 5.54 -15.84 -5.77
C LEU A 92 4.49 -16.97 -5.90
N ARG A 93 3.32 -16.67 -6.47
CA ARG A 93 2.30 -17.68 -6.79
C ARG A 93 2.83 -18.73 -7.78
N TYR A 94 3.40 -18.28 -8.90
CA TYR A 94 3.95 -19.18 -9.91
C TYR A 94 5.06 -20.07 -9.32
N LEU A 95 5.90 -19.51 -8.44
CA LEU A 95 6.94 -20.27 -7.75
C LEU A 95 6.37 -21.35 -6.81
N GLY A 96 5.21 -21.08 -6.19
CA GLY A 96 4.44 -22.04 -5.43
C GLY A 96 3.87 -23.19 -6.25
N ASP A 97 3.57 -22.96 -7.53
CA ASP A 97 3.07 -24.00 -8.43
C ASP A 97 4.20 -24.87 -9.01
N MET A 98 5.43 -24.33 -9.13
CA MET A 98 6.58 -25.06 -9.69
C MET A 98 7.27 -26.01 -8.69
N ASN A 99 7.32 -25.65 -7.41
CA ASN A 99 8.04 -26.43 -6.39
C ASN A 99 7.10 -26.94 -5.29
N SER A 100 7.07 -28.26 -5.10
CA SER A 100 6.22 -28.94 -4.09
C SER A 100 6.46 -28.44 -2.65
N ARG A 101 7.71 -28.10 -2.31
CA ARG A 101 8.09 -27.55 -0.99
C ARG A 101 7.51 -26.15 -0.77
N VAL A 102 7.59 -25.28 -1.77
CA VAL A 102 7.06 -23.90 -1.70
C VAL A 102 5.54 -23.93 -1.67
N LYS A 103 4.91 -24.85 -2.41
CA LYS A 103 3.46 -25.08 -2.37
C LYS A 103 2.95 -25.38 -0.97
N LEU A 104 3.66 -26.24 -0.23
CA LEU A 104 3.29 -26.62 1.12
C LEU A 104 3.38 -25.42 2.08
N LEU A 105 4.45 -24.62 1.97
CA LEU A 105 4.63 -23.41 2.78
C LEU A 105 3.55 -22.35 2.52
N ILE A 106 3.22 -22.13 1.25
CA ILE A 106 2.13 -21.20 0.88
C ILE A 106 0.79 -21.69 1.43
N ARG A 107 0.54 -23.00 1.38
CA ARG A 107 -0.70 -23.59 1.89
C ARG A 107 -0.80 -23.49 3.42
N THR A 108 0.30 -23.73 4.15
CA THR A 108 0.32 -23.57 5.60
C THR A 108 0.16 -22.10 6.01
N LEU A 109 0.79 -21.17 5.30
CA LEU A 109 0.58 -19.73 5.49
C LEU A 109 -0.88 -19.34 5.25
N GLY A 110 -1.49 -19.83 4.17
CA GLY A 110 -2.90 -19.60 3.88
C GLY A 110 -3.86 -20.15 4.94
N MET A 111 -3.58 -21.33 5.47
CA MET A 111 -4.37 -21.91 6.58
C MET A 111 -4.21 -21.12 7.89
N GLY A 112 -2.99 -20.65 8.20
CA GLY A 112 -2.71 -19.86 9.40
C GLY A 112 -3.23 -18.42 9.34
N MET A 113 -3.41 -17.85 8.14
CA MET A 113 -3.74 -16.44 7.97
C MET A 113 -5.06 -16.02 8.64
N LYS A 114 -6.06 -16.91 8.68
CA LYS A 114 -7.33 -16.62 9.37
C LYS A 114 -7.12 -16.39 10.87
N ASN A 115 -6.37 -17.28 11.51
CA ASN A 115 -6.12 -17.20 12.95
C ASN A 115 -5.21 -16.01 13.26
N ILE A 116 -4.14 -15.82 12.47
CA ILE A 116 -3.25 -14.66 12.58
C ILE A 116 -4.07 -13.36 12.47
N GLY A 117 -4.95 -13.25 11.47
CA GLY A 117 -5.77 -12.06 11.26
C GLY A 117 -6.67 -11.72 12.46
N ILE A 118 -7.28 -12.74 13.09
CA ILE A 118 -8.10 -12.54 14.28
C ILE A 118 -7.26 -12.03 15.46
N TYR A 119 -6.11 -12.66 15.74
CA TYR A 119 -5.21 -12.21 16.81
C TYR A 119 -4.65 -10.81 16.54
N THR A 120 -4.26 -10.52 15.30
CA THR A 120 -3.83 -9.19 14.90
C THR A 120 -4.93 -8.15 15.11
N ALA A 121 -6.20 -8.47 14.82
CA ALA A 121 -7.32 -7.56 15.07
C ALA A 121 -7.49 -7.27 16.58
N TYR A 122 -7.37 -8.27 17.46
CA TYR A 122 -7.39 -8.05 18.90
C TYR A 122 -6.26 -7.13 19.37
N ILE A 123 -5.02 -7.39 18.92
CA ILE A 123 -3.87 -6.53 19.23
C ILE A 123 -4.10 -5.12 18.70
N PHE A 124 -4.67 -4.97 17.52
CA PHE A 124 -4.96 -3.67 16.91
C PHE A 124 -5.96 -2.85 17.74
N VAL A 125 -7.01 -3.49 18.29
CA VAL A 125 -7.97 -2.80 19.17
C VAL A 125 -7.29 -2.31 20.44
N VAL A 126 -6.46 -3.15 21.08
CA VAL A 126 -5.69 -2.75 22.27
C VAL A 126 -4.73 -1.61 21.93
N PHE A 127 -4.05 -1.69 20.79
CA PHE A 127 -3.16 -0.65 20.30
C PHE A 127 -3.88 0.68 20.05
N CYS A 128 -5.06 0.67 19.43
CA CYS A 128 -5.89 1.87 19.26
C CYS A 128 -6.34 2.47 20.60
N GLY A 129 -6.63 1.63 21.60
CA GLY A 129 -6.91 2.06 22.96
C GLY A 129 -5.71 2.78 23.59
N PHE A 130 -4.51 2.23 23.41
CA PHE A 130 -3.27 2.85 23.86
C PHE A 130 -2.99 4.17 23.15
N VAL A 131 -3.15 4.24 21.83
CA VAL A 131 -3.01 5.48 21.06
C VAL A 131 -4.00 6.54 21.53
N SER A 132 -5.26 6.17 21.79
CA SER A 132 -6.28 7.10 22.28
C SER A 132 -5.94 7.65 23.67
N PHE A 133 -5.42 6.79 24.56
CA PHE A 133 -4.95 7.22 25.87
C PHE A 133 -3.72 8.12 25.79
N ALA A 134 -2.75 7.77 24.93
CA ALA A 134 -1.57 8.59 24.71
C ALA A 134 -1.92 9.96 24.12
N PHE A 135 -2.88 9.99 23.19
CA PHE A 135 -3.40 11.23 22.63
C PHE A 135 -4.04 12.11 23.72
N THR A 136 -4.93 11.59 24.56
CA THR A 136 -5.60 12.43 25.57
C THR A 136 -4.67 12.92 26.67
N GLN A 137 -3.64 12.15 27.06
CA GLN A 137 -2.72 12.52 28.14
C GLN A 137 -1.53 13.36 27.66
N PHE A 138 -0.95 13.06 26.49
CA PHE A 138 0.27 13.69 26.02
C PHE A 138 0.07 14.77 24.95
N SER A 139 -1.19 15.01 24.51
CA SER A 139 -1.50 16.06 23.53
C SER A 139 -1.10 17.46 23.99
N SER A 140 -1.16 17.75 25.31
CA SER A 140 -0.76 19.06 25.85
C SER A 140 0.75 19.24 25.98
N THR A 141 1.52 18.15 26.00
CA THR A 141 2.94 18.15 26.41
C THR A 141 3.88 17.90 25.22
N SER A 142 3.41 17.26 24.15
CA SER A 142 4.27 16.81 23.05
C SER A 142 3.65 17.03 21.68
N LEU A 143 4.44 17.60 20.76
CA LEU A 143 4.01 17.91 19.39
C LEU A 143 3.63 16.65 18.59
N PHE A 144 4.25 15.50 18.92
CA PHE A 144 4.01 14.22 18.27
C PHE A 144 2.63 13.59 18.56
N PHE A 145 1.88 14.14 19.52
CA PHE A 145 0.57 13.63 19.95
C PHE A 145 -0.56 14.63 19.73
N VAL A 146 -0.35 15.67 18.93
CA VAL A 146 -1.35 16.72 18.66
C VAL A 146 -2.40 16.25 17.64
N THR A 147 -2.02 15.41 16.67
CA THR A 147 -2.96 14.84 15.71
C THR A 147 -3.09 13.33 15.89
N PRO A 148 -4.28 12.75 15.63
CA PRO A 148 -4.52 11.32 15.84
C PRO A 148 -3.64 10.42 14.96
N LEU A 149 -3.27 10.88 13.77
CA LEU A 149 -2.40 10.13 12.85
C LEU A 149 -0.94 10.19 13.30
N GLU A 150 -0.46 11.33 13.78
CA GLU A 150 0.90 11.45 14.34
C GLU A 150 1.04 10.68 15.65
N ALA A 151 0.01 10.69 16.51
CA ALA A 151 -0.03 9.88 17.73
C ALA A 151 0.04 8.38 17.39
N PHE A 152 -0.70 7.92 16.38
CA PHE A 152 -0.64 6.54 15.91
C PHE A 152 0.76 6.18 15.39
N LEU A 153 1.35 7.01 14.53
CA LEU A 153 2.69 6.78 14.00
C LEU A 153 3.75 6.77 15.10
N SER A 154 3.63 7.67 16.08
CA SER A 154 4.57 7.79 17.20
C SER A 154 4.47 6.59 18.15
N CYS A 155 3.26 6.15 18.50
CA CYS A 155 3.06 4.90 19.25
C CYS A 155 3.54 3.67 18.47
N PHE A 156 3.40 3.66 17.15
CA PHE A 156 3.87 2.55 16.32
C PHE A 156 5.39 2.55 16.21
N GLY A 157 6.02 3.72 16.09
CA GLY A 157 7.46 3.91 16.18
C GLY A 157 8.00 3.41 17.52
N MET A 158 7.35 3.75 18.62
CA MET A 158 7.69 3.25 19.95
C MET A 158 7.58 1.72 20.06
N PHE A 159 6.56 1.12 19.45
CA PHE A 159 6.43 -0.33 19.37
C PHE A 159 7.59 -0.99 18.61
N LEU A 160 8.13 -0.31 17.60
CA LEU A 160 9.30 -0.76 16.83
C LEU A 160 10.66 -0.41 17.48
N GLY A 161 10.65 0.29 18.63
CA GLY A 161 11.85 0.65 19.39
C GLY A 161 12.38 2.07 19.15
N ASP A 162 11.65 2.91 18.42
CA ASP A 162 11.98 4.33 18.29
C ASP A 162 11.46 5.12 19.51
N LEU A 163 12.37 5.49 20.41
CA LEU A 163 12.07 6.23 21.64
C LEU A 163 12.14 7.75 21.49
N THR A 164 12.30 8.26 20.26
CA THR A 164 12.44 9.71 20.02
C THR A 164 11.23 10.50 20.53
N ALA A 165 10.02 9.95 20.42
CA ALA A 165 8.80 10.57 20.94
C ALA A 165 8.72 10.63 22.48
N MET A 166 9.40 9.72 23.19
CA MET A 166 9.44 9.70 24.66
C MET A 166 10.49 10.67 25.22
N ARG A 167 11.59 10.86 24.46
CA ARG A 167 12.67 11.77 24.80
C ARG A 167 12.22 13.23 24.89
N ASP A 168 11.25 13.63 24.07
CA ASP A 168 10.64 14.96 24.11
C ASP A 168 9.68 15.17 25.30
N ILE A 169 9.05 14.10 25.80
CA ILE A 169 8.13 14.15 26.96
C ILE A 169 8.90 14.17 28.28
N GLN A 170 10.03 13.45 28.35
CA GLN A 170 10.81 13.32 29.58
C GLN A 170 11.61 14.58 29.96
N GLY A 171 11.65 15.62 29.11
CA GLY A 171 12.40 16.82 29.40
C GLY A 171 13.85 16.48 29.72
N PHE A 172 14.61 16.01 28.73
CA PHE A 172 16.05 15.96 28.88
C PHE A 172 16.59 17.38 29.08
N GLU A 173 17.00 17.66 30.33
CA GLU A 173 18.36 18.13 30.59
C GLU A 173 19.39 17.39 29.72
#